data_AF-A0A939ZI64-F1
#
_entry.id   AF-A0A939ZI64-F1
#
_cell.length_a   1.000
_cell.length_b   1.000
_cell.length_c   1.000
_cell.angle_alpha   90.00
_cell.angle_beta   90.00
_cell.angle_gamma   90.00
#
_symmetry.space_group_name_H-M   'P 1'
#
loop_
_entity.id
_entity.type
_entity.pdbx_description
1 polymer ?
#
loop_
_entity_poly.entity_id
_entity_poly.type
_entity_poly.pdbx_seq_one_letter_code
_entity_poly.pdbx_strand_id
1 'polypeptide(L)'
;MKRTVTRIMLALLALAMVTCLLAPAAAYALDGLKDLDWVTEYSEREIYPGVMAYDFVSAGSSKYKLNHIHIVEFDPKQSDLYIDVTNEAEHSNKLKTVRQTMEDYNANNPDRKALAGVNGDMWMVAYAHARIVGKGTSYGGYSDEVVTHELTIPRGFNVYKGEIISSAHDTTETPFEGEFTAFGVSADGEVQLGQPKVTVNATNNTTGETVKLNGINRLPANKAIMMYTDKGPAANYSMPDAFEVVIDFDEDYFIKHGTNITGTVVGICGPDDEDMPMKENRIILTARGDKKIAKLENYQVGDKVTIDVQVKDTFKNNEFWQNVYTAVGGHMEFARDGKYNSLAGEGGYPTTIIATTKSGKMLLIEADGRQADYSVGIPFTVYNSLAKEMDFEDAFIVDGGGSATIVELVGEELQLINRPSDKKSDGTYGSPRTVVNSIILAAGPDRNAPPPTEEPTAEPTAEPVVTDEPAQDPGKDNKKDGLSTGALIAIIAGAVVVAALIVVTLIVTKKNKK
;
A
#
# COMPACT_ATOMS: atom_id res chain seq x y z
N MET A 1 -2.44 58.02 -4.31
CA MET A 1 -1.75 56.72 -4.53
C MET A 1 -1.86 55.76 -3.34
N LYS A 2 -1.39 56.08 -2.12
CA LYS A 2 -1.43 55.15 -0.96
C LYS A 2 -2.83 54.58 -0.64
N ARG A 3 -3.87 55.42 -0.60
CA ARG A 3 -5.26 54.98 -0.34
C ARG A 3 -5.85 54.05 -1.43
N THR A 4 -5.38 54.16 -2.67
CA THR A 4 -5.87 53.34 -3.79
C THR A 4 -5.22 51.96 -3.77
N VAL A 5 -3.93 51.89 -3.43
CA VAL A 5 -3.18 50.63 -3.30
C VAL A 5 -3.70 49.79 -2.13
N THR A 6 -4.00 50.40 -0.99
CA THR A 6 -4.57 49.68 0.18
C THR A 6 -5.96 49.07 -0.12
N ARG A 7 -6.79 49.75 -0.92
CA ARG A 7 -8.12 49.24 -1.31
C ARG A 7 -8.03 48.10 -2.32
N ILE A 8 -7.06 48.13 -3.24
CA ILE A 8 -6.81 47.04 -4.18
C ILE A 8 -6.25 45.81 -3.46
N MET A 9 -5.36 46.00 -2.47
CA MET A 9 -4.83 44.91 -1.65
C MET A 9 -5.91 44.26 -0.77
N LEU A 10 -6.79 45.04 -0.13
CA LEU A 10 -7.93 44.48 0.61
C LEU A 10 -8.93 43.76 -0.31
N ALA A 11 -9.17 44.27 -1.51
CA ALA A 11 -10.06 43.61 -2.48
C ALA A 11 -9.46 42.30 -3.01
N LEU A 12 -8.13 42.23 -3.21
CA LEU A 12 -7.44 41.00 -3.59
C LEU A 12 -7.38 39.98 -2.45
N LEU A 13 -7.21 40.41 -1.20
CA LEU A 13 -7.29 39.54 -0.03
C LEU A 13 -8.72 39.03 0.21
N ALA A 14 -9.73 39.87 0.02
CA ALA A 14 -11.12 39.46 0.10
C ALA A 14 -11.50 38.52 -1.06
N LEU A 15 -11.00 38.77 -2.27
CA LEU A 15 -11.20 37.87 -3.41
C LEU A 15 -10.48 36.54 -3.22
N ALA A 16 -9.26 36.54 -2.63
CA ALA A 16 -8.52 35.32 -2.28
C ALA A 16 -9.23 34.52 -1.15
N MET A 17 -9.79 35.19 -0.14
CA MET A 17 -10.60 34.52 0.88
C MET A 17 -11.93 34.00 0.33
N VAL A 18 -12.56 34.71 -0.61
CA VAL A 18 -13.80 34.26 -1.27
C VAL A 18 -13.53 33.11 -2.26
N THR A 19 -12.34 33.03 -2.88
CA THR A 19 -11.95 31.86 -3.67
C THR A 19 -11.53 30.66 -2.82
N CYS A 20 -11.01 30.87 -1.60
CA CYS A 20 -10.81 29.77 -0.63
C CYS A 20 -12.13 29.25 -0.04
N LEU A 21 -13.20 30.05 -0.04
CA LEU A 21 -14.55 29.64 0.37
C LEU A 21 -15.39 29.09 -0.80
N LEU A 22 -14.82 29.07 -2.00
CA LEU A 22 -15.40 28.49 -3.21
C LEU A 22 -14.41 27.49 -3.81
N ALA A 23 -13.89 26.58 -2.99
CA ALA A 23 -13.66 25.25 -3.54
C ALA A 23 -15.04 24.82 -4.09
N PRO A 24 -15.16 24.35 -5.35
CA PRO A 24 -16.36 23.64 -5.72
C PRO A 24 -16.53 22.57 -4.65
N ALA A 25 -17.67 22.52 -3.97
CA ALA A 25 -18.03 21.32 -3.21
C ALA A 25 -17.72 20.18 -4.16
N ALA A 26 -16.71 19.37 -3.83
CA ALA A 26 -16.29 18.30 -4.72
C ALA A 26 -17.56 17.48 -4.93
N ALA A 27 -18.10 17.49 -6.14
CA ALA A 27 -19.28 16.69 -6.42
C ALA A 27 -18.84 15.26 -6.17
N TYR A 28 -19.35 14.65 -5.10
CA TYR A 28 -19.04 13.27 -4.80
C TYR A 28 -19.63 12.42 -5.91
N ALA A 29 -18.88 11.43 -6.38
CA ALA A 29 -19.31 10.58 -7.49
C ALA A 29 -20.61 9.84 -7.14
N LEU A 30 -20.87 9.64 -5.85
CA LEU A 30 -21.96 8.80 -5.34
C LEU A 30 -23.19 9.59 -4.88
N ASP A 31 -23.19 10.93 -4.90
CA ASP A 31 -24.30 11.78 -4.42
C ASP A 31 -25.65 11.43 -5.09
N GLY A 32 -25.62 10.99 -6.35
CA GLY A 32 -26.79 10.62 -7.13
C GLY A 32 -27.29 9.19 -6.93
N LEU A 33 -26.54 8.32 -6.22
CA LEU A 33 -26.93 6.92 -6.04
C LEU A 33 -28.16 6.76 -5.15
N LYS A 34 -28.34 7.65 -4.17
CA LYS A 34 -29.48 7.61 -3.24
C LYS A 34 -30.85 7.74 -3.92
N ASP A 35 -30.87 8.30 -5.12
CA ASP A 35 -32.09 8.52 -5.90
C ASP A 35 -32.40 7.35 -6.85
N LEU A 36 -31.58 6.29 -6.86
CA LEU A 36 -31.81 5.11 -7.69
C LEU A 36 -32.93 4.25 -7.12
N ASP A 37 -33.83 3.78 -8.00
CA ASP A 37 -35.03 2.98 -7.64
C ASP A 37 -34.74 1.70 -6.83
N TRP A 38 -33.49 1.23 -6.83
CA TRP A 38 -33.09 0.04 -6.07
C TRP A 38 -32.68 0.36 -4.63
N VAL A 39 -32.46 1.62 -4.24
CA VAL A 39 -32.06 2.01 -2.88
C VAL A 39 -33.31 2.14 -2.00
N THR A 40 -33.33 1.42 -0.87
CA THR A 40 -34.42 1.49 0.12
C THR A 40 -34.02 2.20 1.39
N GLU A 41 -32.75 2.10 1.79
CA GLU A 41 -32.18 2.84 2.91
C GLU A 41 -30.83 3.41 2.50
N TYR A 42 -30.50 4.57 3.05
CA TYR A 42 -29.29 5.31 2.74
C TYR A 42 -28.84 6.15 3.93
N SER A 43 -27.55 6.15 4.20
CA SER A 43 -26.90 7.13 5.08
C SER A 43 -25.54 7.53 4.53
N GLU A 44 -25.11 8.74 4.88
CA GLU A 44 -23.78 9.25 4.56
C GLU A 44 -23.19 9.96 5.78
N ARG A 45 -21.86 9.96 5.86
CA ARG A 45 -21.10 10.70 6.87
C ARG A 45 -19.75 11.12 6.30
N GLU A 46 -19.27 12.30 6.66
CA GLU A 46 -17.88 12.67 6.45
C GLU A 46 -17.05 12.14 7.62
N ILE A 47 -16.12 11.22 7.35
CA ILE A 47 -15.26 10.62 8.40
C ILE A 47 -13.95 11.39 8.57
N TYR A 48 -13.57 12.17 7.56
CA TYR A 48 -12.45 13.11 7.54
C TYR A 48 -12.69 14.12 6.41
N PRO A 49 -12.18 15.37 6.47
CA PRO A 49 -12.34 16.33 5.37
C PRO A 49 -12.01 15.74 3.98
N GLY A 50 -13.01 15.67 3.11
CA GLY A 50 -12.88 15.09 1.76
C GLY A 50 -12.97 13.55 1.67
N VAL A 51 -13.30 12.87 2.78
CA VAL A 51 -13.51 11.43 2.86
C VAL A 51 -14.93 11.14 3.34
N MET A 52 -15.74 10.59 2.44
CA MET A 52 -17.14 10.26 2.70
C MET A 52 -17.32 8.76 2.86
N ALA A 53 -18.10 8.37 3.85
CA ALA A 53 -18.60 7.01 3.99
C ALA A 53 -20.11 6.98 3.71
N TYR A 54 -20.54 5.97 2.97
CA TYR A 54 -21.92 5.74 2.58
C TYR A 54 -22.36 4.33 2.92
N ASP A 55 -23.60 4.21 3.37
CA ASP A 55 -24.26 2.92 3.59
C ASP A 55 -25.54 2.88 2.75
N PHE A 56 -25.73 1.80 2.00
CA PHE A 56 -26.90 1.57 1.17
C PHE A 56 -27.55 0.23 1.52
N VAL A 57 -28.87 0.19 1.51
CA VAL A 57 -29.64 -1.06 1.47
C VAL A 57 -30.40 -1.12 0.16
N SER A 58 -30.25 -2.21 -0.58
CA SER A 58 -30.95 -2.41 -1.84
C SER A 58 -32.24 -3.22 -1.67
N ALA A 59 -33.27 -2.88 -2.46
CA ALA A 59 -34.56 -3.58 -2.45
C ALA A 59 -34.38 -5.05 -2.85
N GLY A 60 -34.99 -5.97 -2.10
CA GLY A 60 -34.99 -7.41 -2.41
C GLY A 60 -35.53 -7.78 -3.80
N SER A 61 -36.45 -6.96 -4.31
CA SER A 61 -37.03 -7.10 -5.66
C SER A 61 -36.12 -6.58 -6.78
N SER A 62 -35.08 -5.80 -6.46
CA SER A 62 -34.16 -5.22 -7.44
C SER A 62 -33.26 -6.27 -8.10
N LYS A 63 -32.53 -5.85 -9.15
CA LYS A 63 -31.47 -6.66 -9.75
C LYS A 63 -30.31 -6.93 -8.79
N TYR A 64 -30.07 -6.01 -7.86
CA TYR A 64 -29.05 -6.15 -6.82
C TYR A 64 -29.48 -7.09 -5.71
N LYS A 65 -30.77 -7.47 -5.60
CA LYS A 65 -31.33 -8.23 -4.46
C LYS A 65 -31.19 -7.47 -3.16
N LEU A 66 -31.55 -8.11 -2.04
CA LEU A 66 -31.40 -7.49 -0.72
C LEU A 66 -29.91 -7.51 -0.36
N ASN A 67 -29.28 -6.33 -0.34
CA ASN A 67 -27.88 -6.19 0.00
C ASN A 67 -27.63 -4.96 0.87
N HIS A 68 -26.71 -5.10 1.82
CA HIS A 68 -26.09 -4.01 2.53
C HIS A 68 -24.74 -3.74 1.88
N ILE A 69 -24.51 -2.48 1.48
CA ILE A 69 -23.32 -2.05 0.76
C ILE A 69 -22.75 -0.84 1.49
N HIS A 70 -21.46 -0.92 1.81
CA HIS A 70 -20.71 0.08 2.55
C HIS A 70 -19.59 0.61 1.67
N ILE A 71 -19.45 1.93 1.55
CA ILE A 71 -18.50 2.56 0.62
C ILE A 71 -17.76 3.69 1.30
N VAL A 72 -16.44 3.71 1.19
CA VAL A 72 -15.60 4.87 1.52
C VAL A 72 -15.08 5.48 0.23
N GLU A 73 -15.39 6.74 -0.02
CA GLU A 73 -14.99 7.54 -1.17
C GLU A 73 -14.01 8.64 -0.76
N PHE A 74 -12.93 8.80 -1.52
CA PHE A 74 -11.94 9.84 -1.30
C PHE A 74 -11.15 10.17 -2.57
N ASP A 75 -10.41 11.27 -2.53
CA ASP A 75 -9.43 11.61 -3.56
C ASP A 75 -8.07 10.99 -3.19
N PRO A 76 -7.55 10.01 -3.94
CA PRO A 76 -6.27 9.39 -3.60
C PRO A 76 -5.10 10.38 -3.71
N LYS A 77 -5.26 11.50 -4.44
CA LYS A 77 -4.24 12.55 -4.57
C LYS A 77 -4.33 13.63 -3.50
N GLN A 78 -5.34 13.58 -2.62
CA GLN A 78 -5.41 14.48 -1.48
C GLN A 78 -4.15 14.30 -0.63
N SER A 79 -3.45 15.41 -0.38
CA SER A 79 -2.05 15.35 0.03
C SER A 79 -1.83 14.96 1.49
N ASP A 80 -2.85 15.02 2.33
CA ASP A 80 -2.86 14.51 3.70
C ASP A 80 -3.45 13.08 3.83
N LEU A 81 -3.88 12.45 2.72
CA LEU A 81 -4.44 11.09 2.71
C LEU A 81 -3.45 10.03 2.20
N TYR A 82 -3.18 9.02 2.99
CA TYR A 82 -2.24 7.94 2.69
C TYR A 82 -3.00 6.63 2.45
N ILE A 83 -2.60 5.89 1.43
CA ILE A 83 -3.11 4.54 1.16
C ILE A 83 -1.95 3.56 1.34
N ASP A 84 -2.12 2.60 2.24
CA ASP A 84 -1.13 1.56 2.51
C ASP A 84 -1.79 0.18 2.44
N VAL A 85 -1.16 -0.76 1.74
CA VAL A 85 -1.44 -2.20 1.88
C VAL A 85 -0.45 -2.75 2.88
N THR A 86 -0.93 -3.48 3.88
CA THR A 86 -0.10 -4.00 4.96
C THR A 86 -0.79 -5.13 5.70
N ASN A 87 -0.03 -5.95 6.41
CA ASN A 87 -0.54 -6.84 7.44
C ASN A 87 -0.06 -6.45 8.85
N GLU A 88 0.81 -5.42 8.96
CA GLU A 88 1.45 -4.93 10.19
C GLU A 88 2.06 -6.05 11.06
N ALA A 89 2.45 -7.17 10.45
CA ALA A 89 3.01 -8.30 11.15
C ALA A 89 4.47 -8.47 10.76
N GLU A 90 5.25 -9.10 11.65
CA GLU A 90 6.67 -9.41 11.42
C GLU A 90 6.89 -10.28 10.17
N HIS A 91 5.92 -11.14 9.84
CA HIS A 91 5.98 -12.02 8.67
C HIS A 91 4.69 -11.96 7.87
N SER A 92 4.79 -12.12 6.55
CA SER A 92 3.66 -12.01 5.63
C SER A 92 2.58 -13.10 5.80
N ASN A 93 2.90 -14.21 6.48
CA ASN A 93 1.99 -15.32 6.76
C ASN A 93 1.29 -15.26 8.13
N LYS A 94 1.50 -14.18 8.90
CA LYS A 94 0.81 -13.94 10.16
C LYS A 94 -0.48 -13.17 9.89
N LEU A 95 -1.62 -13.85 10.02
CA LEU A 95 -2.94 -13.30 9.70
C LEU A 95 -3.47 -12.42 10.84
N LYS A 96 -4.17 -11.34 10.48
CA LYS A 96 -4.84 -10.44 11.42
C LYS A 96 -6.21 -10.04 10.86
N THR A 97 -7.15 -9.66 11.73
CA THR A 97 -8.39 -9.05 11.25
C THR A 97 -8.09 -7.64 10.74
N VAL A 98 -8.91 -7.12 9.82
CA VAL A 98 -8.74 -5.74 9.29
C VAL A 98 -8.65 -4.71 10.42
N ARG A 99 -9.52 -4.84 11.43
CA ARG A 99 -9.51 -3.96 12.61
C ARG A 99 -8.18 -4.03 13.37
N GLN A 100 -7.68 -5.23 13.64
CA GLN A 100 -6.40 -5.39 14.34
C GLN A 100 -5.25 -4.81 13.51
N THR A 101 -5.24 -5.01 12.19
CA THR A 101 -4.24 -4.40 11.31
C THR A 101 -4.28 -2.88 11.37
N MET A 102 -5.46 -2.25 11.41
CA MET A 102 -5.58 -0.79 11.57
C MET A 102 -5.15 -0.29 12.96
N GLU A 103 -5.45 -1.04 14.02
CA GLU A 103 -5.00 -0.72 15.38
C GLU A 103 -3.47 -0.75 15.48
N ASP A 104 -2.84 -1.79 14.92
CA ASP A 104 -1.39 -1.93 14.85
C ASP A 104 -0.77 -0.86 13.94
N TYR A 105 -1.43 -0.52 12.83
CA TYR A 105 -1.00 0.57 11.95
C TYR A 105 -0.93 1.90 12.71
N ASN A 106 -1.96 2.24 13.49
CA ASN A 106 -1.93 3.46 14.31
C ASN A 106 -0.80 3.45 15.34
N ALA A 107 -0.49 2.29 15.92
CA ALA A 107 0.61 2.15 16.87
C ALA A 107 1.99 2.33 16.21
N ASN A 108 2.14 1.85 14.97
CA ASN A 108 3.40 1.86 14.24
C ASN A 108 3.63 3.12 13.41
N ASN A 109 2.60 3.94 13.19
CA ASN A 109 2.66 5.16 12.38
C ASN A 109 2.09 6.35 13.18
N PRO A 110 2.81 6.88 14.19
CA PRO A 110 2.28 7.86 15.14
C PRO A 110 1.94 9.24 14.53
N ASP A 111 2.44 9.52 13.33
CA ASP A 111 2.12 10.70 12.54
C ASP A 111 0.86 10.52 11.69
N ARG A 112 0.33 9.29 11.60
CA ARG A 112 -0.84 8.96 10.78
C ARG A 112 -1.96 8.39 11.65
N LYS A 113 -3.19 8.51 11.15
CA LYS A 113 -4.40 7.96 11.77
C LYS A 113 -5.22 7.24 10.72
N ALA A 114 -5.42 5.94 10.90
CA ALA A 114 -6.31 5.13 10.07
C ALA A 114 -7.74 5.68 10.14
N LEU A 115 -8.33 5.89 8.96
CA LEU A 115 -9.70 6.39 8.75
C LEU A 115 -10.63 5.26 8.32
N ALA A 116 -10.16 4.39 7.44
CA ALA A 116 -10.93 3.25 6.95
C ALA A 116 -9.99 2.12 6.54
N GLY A 117 -10.50 0.90 6.54
CA GLY A 117 -9.76 -0.25 6.04
C GLY A 117 -10.67 -1.36 5.57
N VAL A 118 -10.21 -2.08 4.56
CA VAL A 118 -10.85 -3.28 4.02
C VAL A 118 -9.86 -4.43 3.93
N ASN A 119 -10.35 -5.66 3.84
CA ASN A 119 -9.46 -6.79 3.56
C ASN A 119 -8.83 -6.66 2.17
N GLY A 120 -7.65 -7.25 2.00
CA GLY A 120 -6.92 -7.26 0.74
C GLY A 120 -7.00 -8.59 -0.01
N ASP A 121 -5.84 -9.03 -0.46
CA ASP A 121 -5.61 -10.09 -1.45
C ASP A 121 -6.16 -11.45 -0.99
N MET A 122 -6.45 -12.31 -1.98
CA MET A 122 -6.63 -13.73 -1.71
C MET A 122 -5.33 -14.35 -1.20
N TRP A 123 -5.44 -15.49 -0.53
CA TRP A 123 -4.26 -16.23 -0.08
C TRP A 123 -4.26 -17.70 -0.50
N MET A 124 -3.06 -18.29 -0.45
CA MET A 124 -2.85 -19.71 -0.63
C MET A 124 -3.46 -20.50 0.53
N VAL A 125 -4.26 -21.53 0.24
CA VAL A 125 -5.07 -22.27 1.22
C VAL A 125 -4.75 -23.76 1.19
N ALA A 126 -4.84 -24.41 2.36
CA ALA A 126 -4.53 -25.83 2.54
C ALA A 126 -5.41 -26.78 1.72
N TYR A 127 -6.66 -26.41 1.43
CA TYR A 127 -7.60 -27.26 0.67
C TYR A 127 -7.41 -27.18 -0.85
N ALA A 128 -6.55 -26.29 -1.36
CA ALA A 128 -6.36 -26.12 -2.80
C ALA A 128 -4.89 -25.97 -3.19
N HIS A 129 -4.25 -24.87 -2.78
CA HIS A 129 -2.97 -24.45 -3.32
C HIS A 129 -1.78 -25.05 -2.56
N ALA A 130 -1.78 -24.92 -1.24
CA ALA A 130 -0.65 -25.31 -0.40
C ALA A 130 -0.48 -26.83 -0.24
N ARG A 131 -1.22 -27.68 -0.97
CA ARG A 131 -1.15 -29.16 -1.06
C ARG A 131 -0.13 -29.79 -0.08
N ILE A 132 -0.54 -29.89 1.18
CA ILE A 132 0.34 -30.21 2.30
C ILE A 132 0.57 -31.72 2.35
N VAL A 133 1.81 -32.13 2.65
CA VAL A 133 2.17 -33.54 2.81
C VAL A 133 1.20 -34.31 3.71
N GLY A 134 0.76 -35.48 3.24
CA GLY A 134 -0.14 -36.37 3.99
C GLY A 134 -1.59 -35.89 4.12
N LYS A 135 -1.97 -34.73 3.58
CA LYS A 135 -3.38 -34.25 3.59
C LYS A 135 -4.21 -34.79 2.42
N GLY A 136 -3.57 -35.34 1.38
CA GLY A 136 -4.26 -35.87 0.20
C GLY A 136 -5.06 -34.80 -0.56
N THR A 137 -4.69 -33.53 -0.41
CA THR A 137 -5.34 -32.41 -1.10
C THR A 137 -5.24 -32.60 -2.62
N SER A 138 -6.37 -32.52 -3.31
CA SER A 138 -6.38 -32.42 -4.77
C SER A 138 -7.25 -31.26 -5.22
N TYR A 139 -6.72 -30.46 -6.14
CA TYR A 139 -7.42 -29.32 -6.69
C TYR A 139 -6.99 -29.08 -8.14
N GLY A 140 -7.96 -28.77 -9.02
CA GLY A 140 -7.68 -28.57 -10.44
C GLY A 140 -7.07 -29.78 -11.17
N GLY A 141 -7.18 -30.99 -10.60
CA GLY A 141 -6.53 -32.21 -11.12
C GLY A 141 -5.08 -32.41 -10.68
N TYR A 142 -4.56 -31.56 -9.79
CA TYR A 142 -3.21 -31.65 -9.21
C TYR A 142 -3.28 -32.15 -7.77
N SER A 143 -2.31 -32.96 -7.39
CA SER A 143 -2.21 -33.57 -6.05
C SER A 143 -0.75 -33.74 -5.60
N ASP A 144 0.18 -33.08 -6.28
CA ASP A 144 1.58 -33.02 -5.86
C ASP A 144 1.70 -32.27 -4.54
N GLU A 145 2.46 -32.84 -3.62
CA GLU A 145 2.76 -32.21 -2.34
C GLU A 145 3.83 -31.13 -2.53
N VAL A 146 3.55 -29.93 -2.02
CA VAL A 146 4.43 -28.77 -2.21
C VAL A 146 5.05 -28.24 -0.93
N VAL A 147 4.40 -28.44 0.22
CA VAL A 147 4.91 -27.99 1.53
C VAL A 147 4.63 -29.02 2.62
N THR A 148 5.42 -28.96 3.69
CA THR A 148 5.30 -29.83 4.87
C THR A 148 4.26 -29.33 5.88
N HIS A 149 4.00 -28.02 5.90
CA HIS A 149 3.07 -27.35 6.82
C HIS A 149 2.20 -26.36 6.05
N GLU A 150 1.13 -25.87 6.70
CA GLU A 150 0.28 -24.84 6.09
C GLU A 150 1.06 -23.53 5.88
N LEU A 151 1.25 -23.17 4.61
CA LEU A 151 1.85 -21.91 4.20
C LEU A 151 0.77 -20.99 3.61
N THR A 152 0.32 -20.02 4.41
CA THR A 152 -0.66 -19.01 4.00
C THR A 152 0.06 -17.74 3.55
N ILE A 153 0.00 -17.44 2.26
CA ILE A 153 0.65 -16.27 1.66
C ILE A 153 -0.30 -15.61 0.65
N PRO A 154 -0.18 -14.29 0.40
CA PRO A 154 -0.99 -13.61 -0.62
C PRO A 154 -0.83 -14.25 -2.00
N ARG A 155 -1.81 -14.12 -2.90
CA ARG A 155 -1.78 -14.75 -4.24
C ARG A 155 -1.33 -13.83 -5.36
N GLY A 156 -1.61 -12.55 -5.28
CA GLY A 156 -1.19 -11.55 -6.26
C GLY A 156 0.14 -10.89 -5.90
N PHE A 157 0.45 -9.84 -6.67
CA PHE A 157 1.63 -9.02 -6.45
C PHE A 157 1.38 -8.05 -5.31
N ASN A 158 2.19 -8.11 -4.26
CA ASN A 158 2.01 -7.30 -3.06
C ASN A 158 3.24 -6.44 -2.80
N VAL A 159 2.99 -5.15 -2.58
CA VAL A 159 4.02 -4.16 -2.28
C VAL A 159 3.60 -3.37 -1.06
N TYR A 160 4.43 -3.35 -0.02
CA TYR A 160 4.20 -2.56 1.19
C TYR A 160 5.28 -1.47 1.27
N LYS A 161 4.86 -0.20 1.27
CA LYS A 161 5.75 0.97 1.39
C LYS A 161 6.95 0.97 0.42
N GLY A 162 6.76 0.46 -0.79
CA GLY A 162 7.72 0.38 -1.89
C GLY A 162 8.45 -0.96 -1.99
N GLU A 163 8.33 -1.83 -0.99
CA GLU A 163 9.00 -3.12 -0.94
C GLU A 163 8.09 -4.25 -1.45
N ILE A 164 8.60 -5.05 -2.38
CA ILE A 164 7.92 -6.24 -2.90
C ILE A 164 7.93 -7.33 -1.82
N ILE A 165 6.76 -7.58 -1.27
CA ILE A 165 6.55 -8.62 -0.25
C ILE A 165 6.36 -9.98 -0.89
N SER A 166 5.64 -10.03 -2.01
CA SER A 166 5.50 -11.25 -2.79
C SER A 166 5.28 -10.93 -4.27
N SER A 167 5.82 -11.80 -5.13
CA SER A 167 5.39 -11.80 -6.52
C SER A 167 3.97 -12.34 -6.63
N ALA A 168 3.30 -12.04 -7.75
CA ALA A 168 2.08 -12.77 -8.10
C ALA A 168 2.38 -14.27 -8.25
N HIS A 169 1.35 -15.08 -8.07
CA HIS A 169 1.44 -16.51 -8.28
C HIS A 169 1.86 -16.83 -9.72
N ASP A 170 2.43 -18.02 -9.90
CA ASP A 170 2.76 -18.54 -11.22
C ASP A 170 2.21 -19.95 -11.46
N THR A 171 2.33 -20.41 -12.70
CA THR A 171 1.83 -21.72 -13.12
C THR A 171 2.63 -22.89 -12.55
N THR A 172 3.77 -22.67 -11.89
CA THR A 172 4.52 -23.75 -11.24
C THR A 172 3.85 -24.16 -9.92
N GLU A 173 3.26 -23.22 -9.18
CA GLU A 173 2.52 -23.51 -7.96
C GLU A 173 1.01 -23.72 -8.19
N THR A 174 0.40 -22.97 -9.11
CA THR A 174 -1.02 -23.07 -9.46
C THR A 174 -1.22 -23.18 -10.98
N PRO A 175 -0.90 -24.34 -11.58
CA PRO A 175 -0.94 -24.56 -13.04
C PRO A 175 -2.33 -24.48 -13.67
N PHE A 176 -3.39 -24.39 -12.87
CA PHE A 176 -4.79 -24.30 -13.29
C PHE A 176 -5.33 -22.86 -13.30
N GLU A 177 -4.49 -21.87 -12.99
CA GLU A 177 -4.89 -20.48 -12.84
C GLU A 177 -4.22 -19.56 -13.85
N GLY A 178 -4.94 -18.50 -14.20
CA GLY A 178 -4.46 -17.44 -15.07
C GLY A 178 -3.71 -16.35 -14.30
N GLU A 179 -3.19 -15.39 -15.03
CA GLU A 179 -2.43 -14.28 -14.44
C GLU A 179 -3.32 -13.34 -13.62
N PHE A 180 -2.88 -12.99 -12.40
CA PHE A 180 -3.59 -12.06 -11.53
C PHE A 180 -3.31 -10.61 -11.91
N THR A 181 -4.35 -9.79 -11.84
CA THR A 181 -4.22 -8.34 -11.84
C THR A 181 -3.82 -7.84 -10.47
N ALA A 182 -3.39 -6.59 -10.39
CA ALA A 182 -3.08 -5.89 -9.16
C ALA A 182 -3.53 -4.44 -9.27
N PHE A 183 -3.77 -3.84 -8.13
CA PHE A 183 -4.04 -2.42 -8.01
C PHE A 183 -2.92 -1.80 -7.21
N GLY A 184 -2.27 -0.82 -7.82
CA GLY A 184 -1.15 -0.11 -7.23
C GLY A 184 -1.52 1.32 -6.94
N VAL A 185 -0.90 1.87 -5.90
CA VAL A 185 -0.91 3.28 -5.56
C VAL A 185 0.54 3.75 -5.45
N SER A 186 0.84 4.86 -6.10
CA SER A 186 2.12 5.56 -6.01
C SER A 186 2.20 6.42 -4.74
N ALA A 187 3.39 6.94 -4.41
CA ALA A 187 3.57 7.75 -3.20
C ALA A 187 2.82 9.10 -3.26
N ASP A 188 2.52 9.61 -4.45
CA ASP A 188 1.77 10.84 -4.70
C ASP A 188 0.26 10.62 -4.88
N GLY A 189 -0.20 9.37 -4.87
CA GLY A 189 -1.63 9.03 -4.93
C GLY A 189 -2.16 8.79 -6.34
N GLU A 190 -1.30 8.68 -7.36
CA GLU A 190 -1.70 8.07 -8.63
C GLU A 190 -2.04 6.59 -8.42
N VAL A 191 -3.07 6.15 -9.10
CA VAL A 191 -3.66 4.83 -8.97
C VAL A 191 -3.66 4.13 -10.31
N GLN A 192 -3.28 2.85 -10.34
CA GLN A 192 -3.23 2.08 -11.59
C GLN A 192 -3.68 0.64 -11.38
N LEU A 193 -4.61 0.20 -12.22
CA LEU A 193 -4.86 -1.22 -12.47
C LEU A 193 -3.79 -1.77 -13.43
N GLY A 194 -3.25 -2.95 -13.11
CA GLY A 194 -2.18 -3.57 -13.88
C GLY A 194 -2.11 -5.08 -13.72
N GLN A 195 -1.14 -5.68 -14.39
CA GLN A 195 -0.76 -7.08 -14.25
C GLN A 195 0.78 -7.17 -14.20
N PRO A 196 1.37 -6.77 -13.07
CA PRO A 196 2.81 -6.73 -12.88
C PRO A 196 3.41 -8.15 -12.84
N LYS A 197 4.59 -8.27 -13.47
CA LYS A 197 5.41 -9.46 -13.57
C LYS A 197 6.79 -9.14 -13.02
N VAL A 198 7.19 -9.92 -12.02
CA VAL A 198 8.51 -9.84 -11.42
C VAL A 198 9.43 -10.83 -12.11
N THR A 199 10.61 -10.38 -12.50
CA THR A 199 11.72 -11.24 -12.89
C THR A 199 12.84 -11.05 -11.88
N VAL A 200 13.32 -12.15 -11.34
CA VAL A 200 14.48 -12.16 -10.43
C VAL A 200 15.58 -13.01 -11.05
N ASN A 201 16.80 -12.49 -11.04
CA ASN A 201 18.00 -13.23 -11.39
C ASN A 201 18.95 -13.27 -10.19
N ALA A 202 19.53 -14.43 -9.92
CA ALA A 202 20.65 -14.59 -9.00
C ALA A 202 21.91 -14.89 -9.82
N THR A 203 22.92 -14.04 -9.71
CA THR A 203 24.22 -14.22 -10.35
C THR A 203 25.25 -14.56 -9.30
N ASN A 204 25.81 -15.77 -9.37
CA ASN A 204 26.98 -16.13 -8.59
C ASN A 204 28.20 -15.44 -9.21
N ASN A 205 28.71 -14.39 -8.58
CA ASN A 205 29.82 -13.60 -9.07
C ASN A 205 31.16 -14.35 -8.99
N THR A 206 31.25 -15.40 -8.17
CA THR A 206 32.44 -16.26 -8.10
C THR A 206 32.57 -17.11 -9.36
N THR A 207 31.46 -17.70 -9.82
CA THR A 207 31.45 -18.61 -10.98
C THR A 207 31.08 -17.91 -12.30
N GLY A 208 30.43 -16.76 -12.22
CA GLY A 208 29.83 -16.05 -13.35
C GLY A 208 28.48 -16.61 -13.81
N GLU A 209 27.97 -17.65 -13.15
CA GLU A 209 26.70 -18.28 -13.52
C GLU A 209 25.50 -17.44 -13.07
N THR A 210 24.48 -17.35 -13.92
CA THR A 210 23.23 -16.65 -13.61
C THR A 210 22.05 -17.60 -13.73
N VAL A 211 21.18 -17.60 -12.72
CA VAL A 211 19.94 -18.36 -12.69
C VAL A 211 18.75 -17.43 -12.58
N LYS A 212 17.74 -17.68 -13.42
CA LYS A 212 16.44 -17.00 -13.33
C LYS A 212 15.56 -17.74 -12.32
N LEU A 213 14.99 -16.98 -11.38
CA LEU A 213 14.08 -17.49 -10.36
C LEU A 213 12.62 -17.39 -10.81
N ASN A 214 11.75 -18.13 -10.13
CA ASN A 214 10.32 -18.22 -10.45
C ASN A 214 9.47 -17.15 -9.75
N GLY A 215 9.79 -16.83 -8.50
CA GLY A 215 9.01 -15.87 -7.73
C GLY A 215 9.66 -15.49 -6.40
N ILE A 216 8.99 -14.59 -5.69
CA ILE A 216 9.38 -14.08 -4.38
C ILE A 216 8.31 -14.48 -3.37
N ASN A 217 8.72 -15.16 -2.29
CA ASN A 217 7.85 -15.56 -1.17
C ASN A 217 6.60 -16.33 -1.64
N ARG A 218 6.80 -17.32 -2.52
CA ARG A 218 5.74 -18.18 -3.11
C ARG A 218 5.79 -19.59 -2.52
N LEU A 219 4.86 -20.47 -2.88
CA LEU A 219 4.97 -21.88 -2.50
C LEU A 219 6.23 -22.50 -3.14
N PRO A 220 7.00 -23.34 -2.42
CA PRO A 220 8.15 -24.06 -2.97
C PRO A 220 7.68 -25.18 -3.89
N ALA A 221 7.18 -24.81 -5.07
CA ALA A 221 6.68 -25.75 -6.06
C ALA A 221 7.81 -26.61 -6.65
N ASN A 222 7.47 -27.83 -7.08
CA ASN A 222 8.41 -28.67 -7.81
C ASN A 222 8.75 -28.04 -9.18
N LYS A 223 9.97 -28.25 -9.67
CA LYS A 223 10.50 -27.69 -10.93
C LYS A 223 10.58 -26.17 -10.92
N ALA A 224 10.69 -25.55 -9.74
CA ALA A 224 10.88 -24.12 -9.57
C ALA A 224 12.12 -23.80 -8.71
N ILE A 225 12.57 -22.55 -8.77
CA ILE A 225 13.49 -21.95 -7.80
C ILE A 225 12.82 -20.70 -7.25
N MET A 226 12.50 -20.71 -5.96
CA MET A 226 11.84 -19.58 -5.28
C MET A 226 12.85 -18.79 -4.46
N MET A 227 12.69 -17.47 -4.42
CA MET A 227 13.42 -16.59 -3.51
C MET A 227 12.57 -16.31 -2.27
N TYR A 228 13.11 -16.53 -1.09
CA TYR A 228 12.49 -16.13 0.17
C TYR A 228 13.26 -14.99 0.79
N THR A 229 12.55 -13.97 1.24
CA THR A 229 13.10 -12.78 1.92
C THR A 229 12.64 -12.75 3.36
N ASP A 230 13.31 -11.93 4.16
CA ASP A 230 13.00 -11.73 5.59
C ASP A 230 11.67 -10.99 5.82
N LYS A 231 11.14 -10.29 4.80
CA LYS A 231 9.79 -9.71 4.78
C LYS A 231 8.70 -10.72 4.37
N GLY A 232 9.12 -11.93 4.03
CA GLY A 232 8.26 -13.03 3.61
C GLY A 232 7.61 -13.80 4.76
N PRO A 233 7.24 -15.07 4.52
CA PRO A 233 6.79 -15.94 5.59
C PRO A 233 7.94 -16.31 6.53
N ALA A 234 7.63 -16.62 7.79
CA ALA A 234 8.63 -17.04 8.80
C ALA A 234 9.46 -18.26 8.36
N ALA A 235 8.87 -19.14 7.55
CA ALA A 235 9.50 -20.30 6.93
C ALA A 235 8.80 -20.62 5.61
N ASN A 236 9.53 -21.22 4.67
CA ASN A 236 8.99 -21.67 3.38
C ASN A 236 8.32 -23.06 3.45
N TYR A 237 8.58 -23.82 4.52
CA TYR A 237 8.09 -25.18 4.74
C TYR A 237 8.30 -26.09 3.53
N SER A 238 9.42 -25.99 2.83
CA SER A 238 9.73 -26.86 1.68
C SER A 238 9.71 -28.33 2.04
N MET A 239 9.53 -29.15 1.01
CA MET A 239 9.62 -30.61 1.11
C MET A 239 11.09 -31.02 1.27
N PRO A 240 11.39 -32.19 1.88
CA PRO A 240 12.77 -32.66 2.10
C PRO A 240 13.60 -32.89 0.82
N ASP A 241 12.98 -32.86 -0.36
CA ASP A 241 13.65 -32.97 -1.66
C ASP A 241 14.25 -31.64 -2.15
N ALA A 242 14.14 -30.56 -1.36
CA ALA A 242 14.64 -29.25 -1.73
C ALA A 242 16.17 -29.14 -1.59
N PHE A 243 16.75 -28.22 -2.37
CA PHE A 243 18.12 -27.76 -2.23
C PHE A 243 18.11 -26.26 -2.03
N GLU A 244 18.74 -25.78 -0.97
CA GLU A 244 18.72 -24.38 -0.56
C GLU A 244 20.10 -23.74 -0.55
N VAL A 245 20.15 -22.49 -1.03
CA VAL A 245 21.31 -21.61 -0.89
C VAL A 245 20.91 -20.46 0.02
N VAL A 246 21.61 -20.31 1.13
CA VAL A 246 21.35 -19.32 2.17
C VAL A 246 22.33 -18.17 2.03
N ILE A 247 21.83 -16.96 1.82
CA ILE A 247 22.62 -15.77 1.50
C ILE A 247 22.36 -14.71 2.57
N ASP A 248 23.40 -14.28 3.27
CA ASP A 248 23.31 -13.16 4.22
C ASP A 248 23.87 -11.88 3.57
N PHE A 249 23.26 -10.74 3.91
CA PHE A 249 23.66 -9.40 3.50
C PHE A 249 24.21 -8.65 4.72
N ASP A 250 25.26 -7.86 4.49
CA ASP A 250 25.93 -7.11 5.58
C ASP A 250 25.10 -5.91 6.06
N GLU A 251 24.19 -5.41 5.21
CA GLU A 251 23.31 -4.27 5.46
C GLU A 251 21.86 -4.65 5.13
N ASP A 252 20.92 -3.86 5.65
CA ASP A 252 19.50 -3.97 5.32
C ASP A 252 19.29 -3.83 3.82
N TYR A 253 18.51 -4.75 3.25
CA TYR A 253 18.12 -4.69 1.86
C TYR A 253 16.68 -4.22 1.70
N PHE A 254 16.37 -3.77 0.49
CA PHE A 254 15.03 -3.34 0.10
C PHE A 254 14.71 -3.89 -1.29
N ILE A 255 13.75 -4.80 -1.38
CA ILE A 255 13.42 -5.48 -2.64
C ILE A 255 12.40 -4.67 -3.43
N LYS A 256 12.81 -4.13 -4.58
CA LYS A 256 11.97 -3.37 -5.51
C LYS A 256 12.47 -3.53 -6.95
N HIS A 257 11.79 -2.90 -7.90
CA HIS A 257 12.35 -2.77 -9.25
C HIS A 257 13.72 -2.09 -9.22
N GLY A 258 14.68 -2.63 -9.97
CA GLY A 258 16.04 -2.11 -10.06
C GLY A 258 16.93 -2.47 -8.88
N THR A 259 16.43 -3.25 -7.90
CA THR A 259 17.28 -3.82 -6.85
C THR A 259 18.41 -4.60 -7.50
N ASN A 260 19.64 -4.27 -7.10
CA ASN A 260 20.87 -4.95 -7.48
C ASN A 260 21.77 -5.00 -6.24
N ILE A 261 21.65 -6.08 -5.46
CA ILE A 261 22.33 -6.23 -4.16
C ILE A 261 23.18 -7.49 -4.16
N THR A 262 24.33 -7.45 -3.50
CA THR A 262 25.25 -8.59 -3.42
C THR A 262 25.38 -9.06 -1.99
N GLY A 263 25.03 -10.33 -1.74
CA GLY A 263 25.21 -10.99 -0.46
C GLY A 263 26.29 -12.07 -0.51
N THR A 264 26.50 -12.74 0.62
CA THR A 264 27.44 -13.85 0.76
C THR A 264 26.69 -15.14 1.09
N VAL A 265 26.98 -16.21 0.37
CA VAL A 265 26.46 -17.54 0.74
C VAL A 265 27.06 -17.95 2.07
N VAL A 266 26.19 -18.21 3.05
CA VAL A 266 26.57 -18.65 4.41
C VAL A 266 26.19 -20.10 4.68
N GLY A 267 25.34 -20.69 3.84
CA GLY A 267 24.87 -22.07 4.01
C GLY A 267 24.40 -22.67 2.70
N ILE A 268 24.55 -24.00 2.62
CA ILE A 268 24.03 -24.86 1.56
C ILE A 268 23.33 -26.00 2.29
N CYS A 269 22.03 -26.17 2.06
CA CYS A 269 21.23 -27.26 2.63
C CYS A 269 20.75 -28.14 1.47
N GLY A 270 21.23 -29.37 1.39
CA GLY A 270 20.79 -30.33 0.39
C GLY A 270 19.52 -31.07 0.80
N PRO A 271 19.05 -32.01 -0.04
CA PRO A 271 17.93 -32.88 0.32
C PRO A 271 18.19 -33.61 1.64
N ASP A 272 17.16 -33.66 2.48
CA ASP A 272 17.16 -34.23 3.84
C ASP A 272 18.09 -33.55 4.87
N ASP A 273 18.82 -32.48 4.51
CA ASP A 273 19.56 -31.66 5.47
C ASP A 273 18.62 -30.81 6.33
N GLU A 274 19.13 -30.31 7.46
CA GLU A 274 18.39 -29.35 8.29
C GLU A 274 18.40 -27.96 7.64
N ASP A 275 17.21 -27.40 7.42
CA ASP A 275 17.04 -26.05 6.88
C ASP A 275 17.59 -25.00 7.86
N MET A 276 18.24 -23.95 7.32
CA MET A 276 18.60 -22.79 8.14
C MET A 276 17.40 -21.84 8.28
N PRO A 277 17.11 -21.34 9.49
CA PRO A 277 15.96 -20.47 9.69
C PRO A 277 16.11 -19.12 8.98
N MET A 278 14.98 -18.52 8.61
CA MET A 278 14.92 -17.13 8.16
C MET A 278 15.32 -16.18 9.30
N LYS A 279 15.99 -15.08 8.95
CA LYS A 279 16.33 -13.98 9.86
C LYS A 279 16.43 -12.68 9.07
N GLU A 280 16.53 -11.56 9.76
CA GLU A 280 16.82 -10.26 9.16
C GLU A 280 18.06 -10.32 8.25
N ASN A 281 17.98 -9.64 7.10
CA ASN A 281 19.06 -9.52 6.10
C ASN A 281 19.50 -10.85 5.49
N ARG A 282 18.60 -11.83 5.42
CA ARG A 282 18.81 -13.12 4.76
C ARG A 282 17.90 -13.27 3.55
N ILE A 283 18.43 -13.89 2.50
CA ILE A 283 17.66 -14.45 1.39
C ILE A 283 17.95 -15.94 1.30
N ILE A 284 16.91 -16.76 1.07
CA ILE A 284 17.04 -18.20 0.82
C ILE A 284 16.55 -18.49 -0.60
N LEU A 285 17.39 -19.12 -1.41
CA LEU A 285 17.00 -19.65 -2.72
C LEU A 285 16.68 -21.13 -2.58
N THR A 286 15.41 -21.50 -2.73
CA THR A 286 14.95 -22.90 -2.59
C THR A 286 14.65 -23.47 -3.97
N ALA A 287 15.42 -24.46 -4.40
CA ALA A 287 15.22 -25.20 -5.64
C ALA A 287 14.59 -26.56 -5.38
N ARG A 288 13.62 -26.95 -6.22
CA ARG A 288 13.06 -28.31 -6.20
C ARG A 288 13.03 -28.95 -7.58
N GLY A 289 13.30 -30.25 -7.59
CA GLY A 289 13.42 -31.08 -8.79
C GLY A 289 14.79 -30.97 -9.48
N ASP A 290 15.30 -32.11 -9.95
CA ASP A 290 16.71 -32.30 -10.37
C ASP A 290 17.26 -31.20 -11.28
N LYS A 291 16.48 -30.76 -12.28
CA LYS A 291 16.92 -29.73 -13.23
C LYS A 291 17.13 -28.36 -12.60
N LYS A 292 16.37 -28.03 -11.54
CA LYS A 292 16.48 -26.77 -10.81
C LYS A 292 17.55 -26.86 -9.73
N ILE A 293 17.64 -28.01 -9.05
CA ILE A 293 18.71 -28.30 -8.08
C ILE A 293 20.08 -28.19 -8.76
N ALA A 294 20.24 -28.76 -9.96
CA ALA A 294 21.48 -28.67 -10.73
C ALA A 294 21.91 -27.23 -11.12
N LYS A 295 21.04 -26.21 -10.93
CA LYS A 295 21.41 -24.80 -11.10
C LYS A 295 22.01 -24.17 -9.85
N LEU A 296 21.81 -24.78 -8.68
CA LEU A 296 22.30 -24.31 -7.39
C LEU A 296 23.37 -25.23 -6.79
N GLU A 297 23.48 -26.49 -7.23
CA GLU A 297 24.36 -27.52 -6.61
C GLU A 297 25.85 -27.16 -6.57
N ASN A 298 26.32 -26.25 -7.43
CA ASN A 298 27.72 -25.81 -7.48
C ASN A 298 28.00 -24.56 -6.63
N TYR A 299 27.01 -24.00 -5.95
CA TYR A 299 27.22 -22.88 -5.03
C TYR A 299 28.01 -23.35 -3.81
N GLN A 300 28.86 -22.47 -3.30
CA GLN A 300 29.71 -22.75 -2.15
C GLN A 300 29.57 -21.65 -1.09
N VAL A 301 29.72 -22.02 0.18
CA VAL A 301 29.84 -21.05 1.26
C VAL A 301 31.00 -20.10 0.96
N GLY A 302 30.75 -18.80 1.07
CA GLY A 302 31.66 -17.72 0.70
C GLY A 302 31.42 -17.12 -0.69
N ASP A 303 30.59 -17.74 -1.54
CA ASP A 303 30.25 -17.18 -2.84
C ASP A 303 29.54 -15.83 -2.71
N LYS A 304 29.86 -14.91 -3.62
CA LYS A 304 29.19 -13.61 -3.71
C LYS A 304 28.05 -13.71 -4.71
N VAL A 305 26.82 -13.49 -4.27
CA VAL A 305 25.63 -13.65 -5.12
C VAL A 305 24.93 -12.31 -5.27
N THR A 306 24.80 -11.83 -6.50
CA THR A 306 24.02 -10.63 -6.83
C THR A 306 22.58 -11.00 -7.16
N ILE A 307 21.63 -10.36 -6.49
CA ILE A 307 20.20 -10.43 -6.78
C ILE A 307 19.79 -9.21 -7.60
N ASP A 308 19.25 -9.45 -8.79
CA ASP A 308 18.67 -8.45 -9.69
C ASP A 308 17.15 -8.64 -9.77
N VAL A 309 16.38 -7.57 -9.56
CA VAL A 309 14.91 -7.59 -9.59
C VAL A 309 14.36 -6.59 -10.60
N GLN A 310 13.51 -7.09 -11.50
CA GLN A 310 12.90 -6.30 -12.56
C GLN A 310 11.38 -6.47 -12.53
N VAL A 311 10.64 -5.37 -12.68
CA VAL A 311 9.17 -5.38 -12.75
C VAL A 311 8.77 -4.87 -14.13
N LYS A 312 7.85 -5.59 -14.77
CA LYS A 312 7.18 -5.20 -16.00
C LYS A 312 5.69 -5.40 -15.86
N ASP A 313 4.92 -4.53 -16.48
CA ASP A 313 3.47 -4.65 -16.51
C ASP A 313 3.01 -5.11 -17.90
N THR A 314 2.19 -6.16 -17.96
CA THR A 314 1.63 -6.63 -19.23
C THR A 314 0.63 -5.62 -19.80
N PHE A 315 0.06 -4.74 -18.96
CA PHE A 315 -0.82 -3.66 -19.38
C PHE A 315 -0.05 -2.42 -19.87
N LYS A 316 1.29 -2.49 -19.86
CA LYS A 316 2.25 -1.49 -20.39
C LYS A 316 2.40 -0.22 -19.55
N ASN A 317 1.99 -0.22 -18.29
CA ASN A 317 2.19 0.88 -17.34
C ASN A 317 3.51 0.72 -16.58
N ASN A 318 4.61 0.42 -17.28
CA ASN A 318 5.88 0.03 -16.64
C ASN A 318 6.40 1.10 -15.66
N GLU A 319 6.40 2.37 -16.06
CA GLU A 319 6.93 3.46 -15.23
C GLU A 319 6.20 3.54 -13.88
N PHE A 320 4.87 3.39 -13.89
CA PHE A 320 4.08 3.33 -12.67
C PHE A 320 4.50 2.14 -11.80
N TRP A 321 4.46 0.92 -12.34
CA TRP A 321 4.72 -0.31 -11.58
C TRP A 321 6.17 -0.45 -11.10
N GLN A 322 7.09 0.26 -11.73
CA GLN A 322 8.49 0.34 -11.31
C GLN A 322 8.69 1.28 -10.11
N ASN A 323 7.76 2.19 -9.87
CA ASN A 323 7.80 3.19 -8.79
C ASN A 323 6.60 3.07 -7.83
N VAL A 324 5.85 1.96 -7.89
CA VAL A 324 4.66 1.75 -7.07
C VAL A 324 5.04 1.75 -5.59
N TYR A 325 4.25 2.45 -4.76
CA TYR A 325 4.49 2.57 -3.33
C TYR A 325 3.72 1.50 -2.56
N THR A 326 2.49 1.19 -2.95
CA THR A 326 1.79 0.03 -2.40
C THR A 326 0.97 -0.68 -3.47
N ALA A 327 0.83 -1.99 -3.34
CA ALA A 327 0.04 -2.79 -4.26
C ALA A 327 -0.60 -3.98 -3.56
N VAL A 328 -1.80 -4.33 -4.01
CA VAL A 328 -2.55 -5.50 -3.57
C VAL A 328 -2.96 -6.32 -4.79
N GLY A 329 -2.89 -7.65 -4.64
CA GLY A 329 -3.38 -8.60 -5.63
C GLY A 329 -4.89 -8.52 -5.85
N GLY A 330 -5.31 -8.79 -7.09
CA GLY A 330 -6.71 -8.84 -7.49
C GLY A 330 -7.18 -10.18 -7.99
N HIS A 331 -8.42 -10.51 -7.62
CA HIS A 331 -9.05 -11.76 -8.01
C HIS A 331 -9.83 -11.63 -9.32
N MET A 332 -10.81 -10.72 -9.38
CA MET A 332 -11.70 -10.59 -10.54
C MET A 332 -11.88 -9.13 -10.99
N GLU A 333 -11.20 -8.75 -12.07
CA GLU A 333 -11.42 -7.48 -12.79
C GLU A 333 -12.79 -7.50 -13.47
N PHE A 334 -13.56 -6.42 -13.30
CA PHE A 334 -14.85 -6.24 -13.99
C PHE A 334 -15.06 -4.83 -14.57
N ALA A 335 -14.19 -3.87 -14.25
CA ALA A 335 -14.08 -2.63 -14.98
C ALA A 335 -12.60 -2.31 -15.27
N ARG A 336 -12.32 -1.83 -16.48
CA ARG A 336 -10.99 -1.41 -16.88
C ARG A 336 -11.06 -0.35 -17.97
N ASP A 337 -10.34 0.75 -17.82
CA ASP A 337 -10.31 1.87 -18.78
C ASP A 337 -11.75 2.30 -19.19
N GLY A 338 -12.66 2.33 -18.21
CA GLY A 338 -14.08 2.67 -18.37
C GLY A 338 -14.93 1.62 -19.12
N LYS A 339 -14.39 0.42 -19.38
CA LYS A 339 -15.07 -0.70 -20.04
C LYS A 339 -15.42 -1.78 -19.02
N TYR A 340 -16.64 -2.33 -19.13
CA TYR A 340 -17.20 -3.22 -18.14
C TYR A 340 -17.35 -4.65 -18.66
N ASN A 341 -16.94 -5.63 -17.84
CA ASN A 341 -17.02 -7.05 -18.14
C ASN A 341 -18.00 -7.77 -17.20
N SER A 342 -18.83 -8.65 -17.76
CA SER A 342 -19.65 -9.53 -16.93
C SER A 342 -18.75 -10.53 -16.21
N LEU A 343 -19.00 -10.76 -14.92
CA LEU A 343 -18.35 -11.82 -14.17
C LEU A 343 -19.10 -13.13 -14.35
N ALA A 344 -18.35 -14.22 -14.51
CA ALA A 344 -18.90 -15.57 -14.51
C ALA A 344 -19.09 -16.05 -13.06
N GLY A 345 -20.25 -16.63 -12.76
CA GLY A 345 -20.56 -17.13 -11.43
C GLY A 345 -22.08 -17.21 -11.22
N GLU A 346 -22.48 -18.02 -10.25
CA GLU A 346 -23.88 -18.14 -9.85
C GLU A 346 -24.10 -17.51 -8.47
N GLY A 347 -25.24 -16.84 -8.30
CA GLY A 347 -25.67 -16.29 -7.02
C GLY A 347 -24.96 -15.00 -6.60
N GLY A 348 -25.28 -14.56 -5.38
CA GLY A 348 -24.66 -13.45 -4.69
C GLY A 348 -23.48 -13.91 -3.84
N TYR A 349 -22.47 -13.05 -3.73
CA TYR A 349 -21.26 -13.32 -2.94
C TYR A 349 -20.95 -12.11 -2.05
N PRO A 350 -20.51 -12.29 -0.79
CA PRO A 350 -19.97 -11.19 0.00
C PRO A 350 -18.67 -10.72 -0.66
N THR A 351 -18.51 -9.43 -0.91
CA THR A 351 -17.43 -8.93 -1.75
C THR A 351 -16.82 -7.66 -1.21
N THR A 352 -15.51 -7.57 -1.35
CA THR A 352 -14.76 -6.32 -1.22
C THR A 352 -14.26 -5.94 -2.61
N ILE A 353 -14.48 -4.69 -2.98
CA ILE A 353 -14.14 -4.11 -4.29
C ILE A 353 -13.25 -2.91 -4.05
N ILE A 354 -12.20 -2.79 -4.85
CA ILE A 354 -11.45 -1.56 -5.02
C ILE A 354 -11.80 -1.01 -6.40
N ALA A 355 -12.17 0.27 -6.46
CA ALA A 355 -12.49 0.93 -7.71
C ALA A 355 -11.91 2.35 -7.78
N THR A 356 -11.67 2.82 -9.00
CA THR A 356 -11.55 4.23 -9.33
C THR A 356 -12.77 4.66 -10.13
N THR A 357 -13.22 5.89 -9.94
CA THR A 357 -14.27 6.49 -10.76
C THR A 357 -13.66 7.28 -11.92
N LYS A 358 -14.46 7.60 -12.95
CA LYS A 358 -14.00 8.47 -14.05
C LYS A 358 -13.66 9.89 -13.59
N SER A 359 -14.18 10.32 -12.44
CA SER A 359 -13.81 11.60 -11.81
C SER A 359 -12.48 11.55 -11.04
N GLY A 360 -11.84 10.38 -10.97
CA GLY A 360 -10.55 10.19 -10.31
C GLY A 360 -10.65 9.91 -8.80
N LYS A 361 -11.85 9.62 -8.27
CA LYS A 361 -12.03 9.20 -6.88
C LYS A 361 -11.71 7.72 -6.73
N MET A 362 -11.20 7.35 -5.56
CA MET A 362 -10.99 5.96 -5.19
C MET A 362 -12.11 5.53 -4.22
N LEU A 363 -12.59 4.31 -4.41
CA LEU A 363 -13.66 3.72 -3.61
C LEU A 363 -13.17 2.41 -2.98
N LEU A 364 -13.34 2.30 -1.66
CA LEU A 364 -13.29 1.03 -0.94
C LEU A 364 -14.72 0.59 -0.68
N ILE A 365 -15.15 -0.52 -1.29
CA ILE A 365 -16.53 -0.98 -1.24
C ILE A 365 -16.56 -2.35 -0.59
N GLU A 366 -17.45 -2.53 0.36
CA GLU A 366 -17.81 -3.84 0.91
C GLU A 366 -19.30 -4.06 0.67
N ALA A 367 -19.66 -5.29 0.30
CA ALA A 367 -21.04 -5.72 0.25
C ALA A 367 -21.20 -7.03 1.01
N ASP A 368 -22.03 -6.98 2.05
CA ASP A 368 -22.33 -8.14 2.90
C ASP A 368 -22.98 -9.25 2.05
N GLY A 369 -22.91 -10.50 2.53
CA GLY A 369 -23.59 -11.59 1.84
C GLY A 369 -23.81 -12.84 2.67
N ARG A 370 -24.45 -13.84 2.03
CA ARG A 370 -24.79 -15.17 2.62
C ARG A 370 -25.75 -15.12 3.81
N GLN A 371 -26.54 -14.06 3.94
CA GLN A 371 -27.43 -13.80 5.08
C GLN A 371 -28.84 -13.52 4.55
N ALA A 372 -29.64 -14.57 4.41
CA ALA A 372 -30.89 -14.57 3.63
C ALA A 372 -31.84 -13.38 3.90
N ASP A 373 -32.01 -13.01 5.18
CA ASP A 373 -32.94 -11.96 5.60
C ASP A 373 -32.28 -10.60 5.82
N TYR A 374 -31.03 -10.43 5.38
CA TYR A 374 -30.25 -9.20 5.60
C TYR A 374 -29.43 -8.80 4.39
N SER A 375 -28.52 -9.66 3.90
CA SER A 375 -27.72 -9.37 2.72
C SER A 375 -27.35 -10.68 2.01
N VAL A 376 -27.76 -10.83 0.75
CA VAL A 376 -27.55 -12.08 0.01
C VAL A 376 -26.23 -12.11 -0.77
N GLY A 377 -25.53 -10.99 -0.87
CA GLY A 377 -24.37 -10.76 -1.73
C GLY A 377 -24.78 -10.19 -3.09
N ILE A 378 -23.97 -9.30 -3.65
CA ILE A 378 -24.25 -8.73 -4.98
C ILE A 378 -24.13 -9.86 -6.03
N PRO A 379 -25.15 -10.09 -6.86
CA PRO A 379 -25.07 -11.11 -7.91
C PRO A 379 -23.97 -10.79 -8.94
N PHE A 380 -23.16 -11.78 -9.32
CA PHE A 380 -22.09 -11.57 -10.32
C PHE A 380 -22.62 -11.04 -11.67
N THR A 381 -23.85 -11.39 -12.03
CA THR A 381 -24.51 -10.97 -13.27
C THR A 381 -24.80 -9.47 -13.35
N VAL A 382 -24.73 -8.72 -12.24
CA VAL A 382 -25.05 -7.27 -12.21
C VAL A 382 -23.82 -6.37 -12.09
N TYR A 383 -22.61 -6.90 -12.06
CA TYR A 383 -21.38 -6.10 -11.90
C TYR A 383 -21.16 -5.08 -13.02
N ASN A 384 -21.58 -5.39 -14.25
CA ASN A 384 -21.60 -4.41 -15.34
C ASN A 384 -22.54 -3.23 -15.06
N SER A 385 -23.68 -3.49 -14.45
CA SER A 385 -24.60 -2.43 -14.05
C SER A 385 -24.03 -1.63 -12.88
N LEU A 386 -23.45 -2.31 -11.89
CA LEU A 386 -22.79 -1.68 -10.75
C LEU A 386 -21.70 -0.72 -11.21
N ALA A 387 -20.78 -1.19 -12.07
CA ALA A 387 -19.71 -0.37 -12.61
C ALA A 387 -20.20 0.84 -13.38
N LYS A 388 -21.30 0.70 -14.13
CA LYS A 388 -21.89 1.81 -14.88
C LYS A 388 -22.58 2.82 -13.96
N GLU A 389 -23.35 2.36 -12.97
CA GLU A 389 -24.12 3.23 -12.07
C GLU A 389 -23.22 3.99 -11.09
N MET A 390 -22.12 3.38 -10.66
CA MET A 390 -21.10 4.01 -9.79
C MET A 390 -19.97 4.70 -10.58
N ASP A 391 -20.11 4.81 -11.90
CA ASP A 391 -19.17 5.47 -12.83
C ASP A 391 -17.71 5.02 -12.69
N PHE A 392 -17.47 3.71 -12.60
CA PHE A 392 -16.12 3.16 -12.50
C PHE A 392 -15.31 3.40 -13.78
N GLU A 393 -14.03 3.72 -13.59
CA GLU A 393 -12.96 3.66 -14.59
C GLU A 393 -12.29 2.28 -14.53
N ASP A 394 -11.72 1.93 -13.37
CA ASP A 394 -11.17 0.61 -13.08
C ASP A 394 -11.84 0.03 -11.83
N ALA A 395 -12.09 -1.28 -11.82
CA ALA A 395 -12.61 -1.98 -10.63
C ALA A 395 -12.34 -3.47 -10.67
N PHE A 396 -12.01 -4.02 -9.51
CA PHE A 396 -11.85 -5.46 -9.32
C PHE A 396 -12.20 -5.89 -7.90
N ILE A 397 -12.56 -7.16 -7.77
CA ILE A 397 -12.86 -7.82 -6.49
C ILE A 397 -11.55 -8.35 -5.90
N VAL A 398 -11.29 -8.05 -4.63
CA VAL A 398 -10.21 -8.66 -3.82
C VAL A 398 -10.74 -9.94 -3.14
N ASP A 399 -10.13 -10.43 -2.05
CA ASP A 399 -10.74 -11.56 -1.36
C ASP A 399 -12.15 -11.20 -0.83
N GLY A 400 -13.05 -12.19 -0.80
CA GLY A 400 -14.42 -11.98 -0.37
C GLY A 400 -14.91 -13.09 0.55
N GLY A 401 -16.21 -13.36 0.52
CA GLY A 401 -16.78 -14.41 1.38
C GLY A 401 -16.66 -14.04 2.86
N GLY A 402 -16.03 -14.90 3.66
CA GLY A 402 -15.83 -14.62 5.09
C GLY A 402 -14.78 -13.53 5.34
N SER A 403 -13.95 -13.23 4.35
CA SER A 403 -12.89 -12.22 4.42
C SER A 403 -13.41 -10.80 4.20
N ALA A 404 -14.55 -10.65 3.51
CA ALA A 404 -15.16 -9.35 3.21
C ALA A 404 -15.43 -8.59 4.52
N THR A 405 -14.73 -7.47 4.71
CA THR A 405 -14.77 -6.68 5.93
C THR A 405 -14.44 -5.24 5.61
N ILE A 406 -15.19 -4.31 6.21
CA ILE A 406 -14.87 -2.88 6.23
C ILE A 406 -14.92 -2.34 7.66
N VAL A 407 -13.90 -1.58 8.00
CA VAL A 407 -13.73 -0.93 9.30
C VAL A 407 -13.53 0.55 9.04
N GLU A 408 -14.18 1.39 9.82
CA GLU A 408 -14.09 2.85 9.67
C GLU A 408 -13.92 3.54 11.01
N LEU A 409 -13.35 4.74 10.96
CA LEU A 409 -13.28 5.65 12.08
C LEU A 409 -14.64 6.32 12.27
N VAL A 410 -15.31 5.98 13.36
CA VAL A 410 -16.58 6.59 13.77
C VAL A 410 -16.36 7.35 15.07
N GLY A 411 -16.36 8.68 14.98
CA GLY A 411 -15.89 9.54 16.06
C GLY A 411 -14.39 9.36 16.29
N GLU A 412 -14.02 8.75 17.41
CA GLU A 412 -12.62 8.48 17.76
C GLU A 412 -12.25 6.99 17.72
N GLU A 413 -13.21 6.12 17.43
CA GLU A 413 -13.03 4.67 17.52
C GLU A 413 -13.08 4.00 16.14
N LEU A 414 -12.25 2.99 15.95
CA LEU A 414 -12.34 2.09 14.80
C LEU A 414 -13.49 1.10 15.01
N GLN A 415 -14.48 1.15 14.14
CA GLN A 415 -15.69 0.33 14.21
C GLN A 415 -15.79 -0.60 13.00
N LEU A 416 -16.15 -1.85 13.26
CA LEU A 416 -16.59 -2.77 12.21
C LEU A 416 -17.96 -2.30 11.72
N ILE A 417 -18.07 -2.00 10.43
CA ILE A 417 -19.29 -1.40 9.86
C ILE A 417 -20.20 -2.48 9.27
N ASN A 418 -19.64 -3.39 8.48
CA ASN A 418 -20.41 -4.47 7.87
C ASN A 418 -20.69 -5.62 8.85
N ARG A 419 -21.49 -6.60 8.41
CA ARG A 419 -21.73 -7.84 9.16
C ARG A 419 -21.08 -9.04 8.47
N PRO A 420 -19.81 -9.36 8.81
CA PRO A 420 -19.07 -10.48 8.20
C PRO A 420 -19.85 -11.78 8.09
N SER A 421 -19.66 -12.47 6.96
CA SER A 421 -20.45 -13.67 6.64
C SER A 421 -20.06 -14.93 7.42
N ASP A 422 -18.93 -14.91 8.13
CA ASP A 422 -18.56 -15.99 9.05
C ASP A 422 -19.40 -15.93 10.33
N LYS A 423 -19.79 -17.11 10.80
CA LYS A 423 -20.61 -17.24 12.01
C LYS A 423 -19.75 -17.23 13.27
N LYS A 424 -20.27 -16.58 14.30
CA LYS A 424 -19.78 -16.69 15.68
C LYS A 424 -20.10 -18.08 16.23
N SER A 425 -19.54 -18.39 17.40
CA SER A 425 -19.76 -19.67 18.08
C SER A 425 -21.23 -19.95 18.43
N ASP A 426 -22.05 -18.90 18.58
CA ASP A 426 -23.50 -19.02 18.82
C ASP A 426 -24.33 -19.22 17.55
N GLY A 427 -23.68 -19.32 16.38
CA GLY A 427 -24.31 -19.51 15.08
C GLY A 427 -24.84 -18.23 14.42
N THR A 428 -24.73 -17.07 15.08
CA THR A 428 -25.07 -15.77 14.49
C THR A 428 -23.96 -15.26 13.59
N TYR A 429 -24.29 -14.43 12.60
CA TYR A 429 -23.31 -13.81 11.70
C TYR A 429 -22.53 -12.67 12.36
N GLY A 430 -21.43 -12.26 11.72
CA GLY A 430 -20.63 -11.11 12.15
C GLY A 430 -19.37 -11.49 12.92
N SER A 431 -18.74 -12.63 12.61
CA SER A 431 -17.39 -12.94 13.08
C SER A 431 -16.35 -12.46 12.06
N PRO A 432 -15.53 -11.43 12.35
CA PRO A 432 -14.46 -11.01 11.44
C PRO A 432 -13.42 -12.12 11.26
N ARG A 433 -13.00 -12.35 10.02
CA ARG A 433 -11.95 -13.32 9.69
C ARG A 433 -10.58 -12.65 9.74
N THR A 434 -9.56 -13.40 10.14
CA THR A 434 -8.16 -12.99 9.94
C THR A 434 -7.76 -13.18 8.49
N VAL A 435 -7.20 -12.13 7.89
CA VAL A 435 -6.81 -12.07 6.48
C VAL A 435 -5.30 -11.90 6.34
N VAL A 436 -4.78 -12.13 5.13
CA VAL A 436 -3.33 -12.07 4.88
C VAL A 436 -2.79 -10.65 4.82
N ASN A 437 -3.62 -9.69 4.39
CA ASN A 437 -3.35 -8.26 4.41
C ASN A 437 -4.64 -7.44 4.29
N SER A 438 -4.49 -6.13 4.51
CA SER A 438 -5.57 -5.14 4.45
C SER A 438 -5.12 -3.93 3.64
N ILE A 439 -6.07 -3.21 3.04
CA ILE A 439 -5.86 -1.87 2.50
C ILE A 439 -6.35 -0.87 3.55
N ILE A 440 -5.51 0.09 3.91
CA ILE A 440 -5.79 1.14 4.90
C ILE A 440 -5.76 2.49 4.21
N LEU A 441 -6.81 3.27 4.42
CA LEU A 441 -6.83 4.72 4.21
C LEU A 441 -6.51 5.40 5.55
N ALA A 442 -5.53 6.28 5.56
CA ALA A 442 -5.13 7.05 6.74
C ALA A 442 -5.00 8.54 6.43
N ALA A 443 -5.20 9.39 7.43
CA ALA A 443 -4.83 10.81 7.38
C ALA A 443 -3.50 11.04 8.09
N GLY A 444 -2.71 11.98 7.61
CA GLY A 444 -1.41 12.35 8.20
C GLY A 444 -0.99 13.76 7.82
N PRO A 445 0.32 14.08 7.88
CA PRO A 445 0.84 15.36 7.43
C PRO A 445 0.60 15.57 5.93
N ASP A 446 0.52 16.83 5.50
CA ASP A 446 0.47 17.15 4.07
C ASP A 446 1.79 16.74 3.39
N ARG A 447 1.72 15.78 2.44
CA ARG A 447 2.86 15.30 1.64
C ARG A 447 3.58 16.42 0.87
N ASN A 448 2.87 17.50 0.55
CA ASN A 448 3.39 18.65 -0.18
C ASN A 448 3.91 19.76 0.74
N ALA A 449 3.75 19.62 2.06
CA ALA A 449 4.29 20.59 2.99
C ALA A 449 5.82 20.63 2.90
N PRO A 450 6.45 21.81 2.97
CA PRO A 450 7.90 21.90 3.08
C PRO A 450 8.36 21.14 4.33
N PRO A 451 9.55 20.49 4.30
CA PRO A 451 10.07 19.80 5.46
C PRO A 451 10.10 20.75 6.67
N PRO A 452 9.90 20.23 7.90
CA PRO A 452 9.98 21.04 9.10
C PRO A 452 11.27 21.85 9.07
N THR A 453 11.16 23.16 9.28
CA THR A 453 12.35 23.99 9.40
C THR A 453 13.05 23.50 10.67
N GLU A 454 14.23 22.91 10.55
CA GLU A 454 15.06 22.63 11.73
C GLU A 454 15.24 23.95 12.47
N GLU A 455 14.60 24.09 13.64
CA GLU A 455 14.93 25.18 14.53
C GLU A 455 16.43 25.06 14.81
N PRO A 456 17.22 26.14 14.67
CA PRO A 456 18.63 26.07 14.97
C PRO A 456 18.75 25.57 16.41
N THR A 457 19.36 24.39 16.55
CA THR A 457 19.70 23.82 17.84
C THR A 457 20.47 24.91 18.56
N ALA A 458 19.90 25.40 19.67
CA ALA A 458 20.56 26.40 20.49
C ALA A 458 21.97 25.86 20.78
N GLU A 459 23.00 26.59 20.33
CA GLU A 459 24.38 26.25 20.64
C GLU A 459 24.46 25.98 22.14
N PRO A 460 25.11 24.89 22.57
CA PRO A 460 25.28 24.64 23.99
C PRO A 460 26.00 25.87 24.56
N THR A 461 25.31 26.62 25.42
CA THR A 461 25.92 27.72 26.16
C THR A 461 27.11 27.14 26.90
N ALA A 462 28.31 27.50 26.46
CA ALA A 462 29.54 27.13 27.12
C ALA A 462 29.42 27.53 28.59
N GLU A 463 29.53 26.54 29.49
CA GLU A 463 29.67 26.80 30.91
C GLU A 463 30.90 27.72 31.11
N PRO A 464 30.81 28.74 31.98
CA PRO A 464 31.92 29.65 32.19
C PRO A 464 33.08 28.86 32.81
N VAL A 465 34.16 28.72 32.04
CA VAL A 465 35.45 28.25 32.54
C VAL A 465 35.92 29.26 33.58
N VAL A 466 35.99 28.83 34.84
CA VAL A 466 36.66 29.58 35.90
C VAL A 466 38.16 29.50 35.65
N THR A 467 38.74 30.55 35.06
CA THR A 467 40.19 30.74 35.03
C THR A 467 40.60 31.67 36.16
N ASP A 468 41.43 31.16 37.08
CA ASP A 468 42.13 31.93 38.08
C ASP A 468 43.07 32.94 37.38
N GLU A 469 42.80 34.24 37.50
CA GLU A 469 43.75 35.29 37.13
C GLU A 469 44.61 35.70 38.34
N PRO A 470 45.94 35.81 38.19
CA PRO A 470 46.75 36.63 39.06
C PRO A 470 46.81 38.08 38.54
N ALA A 471 46.75 39.01 39.48
CA ALA A 471 46.65 40.46 39.32
C ALA A 471 47.82 41.13 38.58
N GLN A 472 47.53 42.13 37.72
CA GLN A 472 48.35 43.34 37.54
C GLN A 472 47.53 44.60 37.16
N ASP A 473 47.71 45.61 38.01
CA ASP A 473 47.83 47.08 37.91
C ASP A 473 47.28 47.90 36.69
N PRO A 474 46.79 49.14 36.90
CA PRO A 474 45.81 49.82 36.07
C PRO A 474 46.39 50.90 35.13
N GLY A 475 45.63 51.22 34.09
CA GLY A 475 45.57 52.58 33.53
C GLY A 475 45.56 52.66 32.01
N LYS A 476 44.39 52.96 31.42
CA LYS A 476 44.11 54.11 30.54
C LYS A 476 42.81 53.96 29.73
N ASP A 477 41.90 54.91 29.96
CA ASP A 477 41.01 55.63 29.05
C ASP A 477 40.73 55.10 27.62
N ASN A 478 39.46 54.82 27.30
CA ASN A 478 38.58 55.71 26.51
C ASN A 478 37.32 55.02 25.92
N LYS A 479 36.17 55.64 26.18
CA LYS A 479 34.90 55.73 25.41
C LYS A 479 34.88 55.14 23.98
N LYS A 480 33.84 54.34 23.66
CA LYS A 480 32.61 54.77 22.94
C LYS A 480 31.68 53.59 22.61
N ASP A 481 30.39 53.87 22.76
CA ASP A 481 29.23 53.02 22.50
C ASP A 481 29.10 52.59 21.03
N GLY A 482 28.74 51.31 20.82
CA GLY A 482 28.43 50.71 19.53
C GLY A 482 27.25 49.74 19.65
N LEU A 483 26.24 49.98 18.83
CA LEU A 483 24.90 49.37 18.76
C LEU A 483 24.91 47.83 18.67
N SER A 484 24.01 47.14 19.37
CA SER A 484 23.96 45.68 19.42
C SER A 484 23.42 45.02 18.14
N THR A 485 23.96 43.84 17.85
CA THR A 485 23.78 42.99 16.66
C THR A 485 22.32 42.62 16.33
N GLY A 486 21.38 42.81 17.26
CA GLY A 486 19.95 42.57 17.04
C GLY A 486 19.25 43.57 16.12
N ALA A 487 19.82 44.77 15.93
CA ALA A 487 19.24 45.80 15.06
C ALA A 487 19.62 45.66 13.56
N LEU A 488 20.62 44.83 13.23
CA LEU A 488 21.13 44.70 11.86
C LEU A 488 20.34 43.68 11.01
N ILE A 489 19.70 42.69 11.63
CA ILE A 489 18.98 41.61 10.93
C ILE A 489 17.62 42.07 10.41
N ALA A 490 16.94 42.99 11.10
CA ALA A 490 15.68 43.56 10.64
C ALA A 490 15.81 44.49 9.42
N ILE A 491 17.00 45.06 9.19
CA ILE A 491 17.25 46.00 8.08
C ILE A 491 17.51 45.25 6.76
N ILE A 492 18.05 44.02 6.81
CA ILE A 492 18.37 43.22 5.62
C ILE A 492 17.12 42.56 5.03
N ALA A 493 16.19 42.07 5.87
CA ALA A 493 14.94 41.46 5.39
C ALA A 493 14.00 42.47 4.70
N GLY A 494 13.98 43.74 5.17
CA GLY A 494 13.17 44.79 4.57
C GLY A 494 13.66 45.24 3.17
N ALA A 495 14.96 45.15 2.90
CA ALA A 495 15.54 45.58 1.63
C ALA A 495 15.26 44.61 0.46
N VAL A 496 15.17 43.31 0.74
CA VAL A 496 14.92 42.26 -0.27
C VAL A 496 13.48 42.32 -0.81
N VAL A 497 12.51 42.60 0.07
CA VAL A 497 11.09 42.72 -0.32
C VAL A 497 10.84 43.97 -1.17
N VAL A 498 11.53 45.08 -0.87
CA VAL A 498 11.41 46.32 -1.65
C VAL A 498 12.07 46.19 -3.04
N ALA A 499 13.19 45.46 -3.15
CA ALA A 499 13.81 45.18 -4.44
C ALA A 499 12.92 44.30 -5.35
N ALA A 500 12.28 43.27 -4.79
CA ALA A 500 11.37 42.40 -5.54
C ALA A 500 10.13 43.16 -6.08
N LEU A 501 9.56 44.08 -5.28
CA LEU A 501 8.42 44.90 -5.68
C LEU A 501 8.78 45.92 -6.79
N ILE A 502 10.01 46.45 -6.79
CA ILE A 502 10.49 47.36 -7.86
C ILE A 502 10.68 46.61 -9.18
N VAL A 503 11.19 45.37 -9.14
CA VAL A 503 11.38 44.53 -10.34
C VAL A 503 10.04 44.15 -10.98
N VAL A 504 9.04 43.75 -10.18
CA VAL A 504 7.69 43.44 -10.70
C VAL A 504 7.03 44.67 -11.32
N THR A 505 7.20 45.85 -10.72
CA THR A 505 6.63 47.10 -11.24
C THR A 505 7.28 47.52 -12.57
N LEU A 506 8.59 47.29 -12.73
CA LEU A 506 9.33 47.56 -13.99
C LEU A 506 9.00 46.58 -15.11
N ILE A 507 8.72 45.30 -14.79
CA ILE A 507 8.30 44.30 -15.77
C ILE A 507 6.89 44.60 -16.30
N VAL A 508 5.97 45.03 -15.43
CA VAL A 508 4.59 45.37 -15.81
C VAL A 508 4.54 46.67 -16.63
N THR A 509 5.38 47.66 -16.34
CA THR A 509 5.45 48.89 -17.16
C THR A 509 6.11 48.69 -18.52
N LYS A 510 6.98 47.69 -18.68
CA LYS A 510 7.61 47.36 -19.98
C LYS A 510 6.68 46.55 -20.90
N LYS A 511 5.70 45.82 -20.36
CA LYS A 511 4.71 45.05 -21.13
C LYS A 511 3.56 45.90 -21.70
N ASN A 512 3.32 47.10 -21.16
CA ASN A 512 2.30 48.04 -21.64
C ASN A 512 2.82 49.09 -22.66
N LYS A 513 4.03 48.91 -23.20
CA LYS A 513 4.52 49.62 -24.38
C LYS A 513 5.05 48.63 -25.41
N LYS A 514 4.13 47.93 -26.08
CA LYS A 514 4.26 47.46 -27.46
C LYS A 514 2.88 47.15 -28.01
#